data_AF-A0A3A5VH19-F1
#
_entry.id   AF-A0A3A5VH19-F1
#
_cell.length_a   1.000
_cell.length_b   1.000
_cell.length_c   1.000
_cell.angle_alpha   90.00
_cell.angle_beta   90.00
_cell.angle_gamma   90.00
#
_symmetry.space_group_name_H-M   'P 1'
#
loop_
_entity.id
_entity.type
_entity.pdbx_description
1 polymer ?
#
loop_
_entity_poly.entity_id
_entity_poly.type
_entity_poly.pdbx_seq_one_letter_code
_entity_poly.pdbx_strand_id
1 'polypeptide(L)' 'MARQLLQQCRECGAWTLATTCPSCGAKAQAAAPLKWSPEDHRASIRRKMYNVEDPDWASSLASLPTLNEMRKNHVASEEE' A
#
# COMPACT_ATOMS: atom_id res chain seq x y z
N MET A 1 21.68 0.92 9.36
CA MET A 1 20.35 1.41 8.92
C MET A 1 19.81 2.34 10.00
N ALA A 2 19.48 3.59 9.69
CA ALA A 2 18.87 4.50 10.65
C ALA A 2 17.53 3.91 11.09
N ARG A 3 17.38 3.66 12.39
CA ARG A 3 16.16 3.05 12.94
C ARG A 3 15.13 4.15 13.08
N GLN A 4 13.99 4.00 12.41
CA GLN A 4 12.93 4.99 12.51
C GLN A 4 12.36 5.01 13.93
N LEU A 5 12.48 6.16 14.60
CA LEU A 5 12.02 6.35 15.99
C LEU A 5 10.52 6.60 16.05
N LEU A 6 9.97 7.39 15.13
CA LEU A 6 8.56 7.76 15.14
C LEU A 6 7.64 6.58 14.77
N GLN A 7 6.73 6.25 15.68
CA GLN A 7 5.70 5.23 15.53
C GLN A 7 4.31 5.85 15.44
N GLN A 8 3.39 5.14 14.79
CA GLN A 8 1.98 5.47 14.74
C GLN A 8 1.14 4.25 15.15
N CYS A 9 0.09 4.49 15.95
CA CYS A 9 -0.88 3.47 16.30
C CYS A 9 -1.79 3.16 15.10
N ARG A 10 -1.97 1.87 14.78
CA ARG A 10 -2.85 1.46 13.66
C ARG A 10 -4.34 1.50 13.98
N GLU A 11 -4.71 1.62 15.25
CA GLU A 11 -6.12 1.63 15.67
C GLU A 11 -6.65 3.06 15.82
N CYS A 12 -5.96 3.90 16.60
CA CYS A 12 -6.42 5.27 16.89
C CYS A 12 -5.66 6.36 16.13
N GLY A 13 -4.59 6.01 15.39
CA GLY A 13 -3.79 6.96 14.62
C GLY A 13 -2.84 7.85 15.44
N ALA A 14 -2.81 7.70 16.77
CA ALA A 14 -1.94 8.48 17.64
C ALA A 14 -0.45 8.24 17.38
N TRP A 15 0.34 9.31 17.50
CA TRP A 15 1.79 9.30 17.32
C TRP A 15 2.49 9.04 18.65
N THR A 16 3.57 8.26 18.61
CA THR A 16 4.36 7.92 19.80
C THR A 16 5.79 7.54 19.44
N LEU A 17 6.70 7.59 20.41
CA LEU A 17 8.06 7.04 20.30
C LEU A 17 8.18 5.63 20.92
N ALA A 18 7.13 5.17 21.62
CA ALA A 18 7.06 3.84 22.21
C ALA A 18 6.43 2.82 21.24
N THR A 19 6.64 1.53 21.51
CA THR A 19 5.98 0.44 20.75
C THR A 19 4.53 0.20 21.18
N THR A 20 4.11 0.80 22.30
CA THR A 20 2.76 0.72 22.85
C THR A 20 2.12 2.10 22.80
N CYS A 21 0.90 2.18 22.29
CA CYS A 21 0.17 3.42 22.19
C CYS A 21 -0.23 3.91 23.60
N PRO A 22 0.10 5.16 23.99
CA PRO A 22 -0.30 5.70 25.28
C PRO A 22 -1.80 6.03 25.36
N SER A 23 -2.48 6.19 24.22
CA SER A 23 -3.89 6.58 24.16
C SER A 23 -4.85 5.38 24.26
N CYS A 24 -4.53 4.25 23.62
CA CYS A 24 -5.42 3.08 23.60
C CYS A 24 -4.75 1.76 24.02
N GLY A 25 -3.44 1.73 24.28
CA GLY A 25 -2.72 0.51 24.66
C GLY A 25 -2.37 -0.43 23.50
N ALA A 26 -2.89 -0.19 22.28
CA ALA A 26 -2.59 -1.01 21.11
C ALA A 26 -1.14 -0.87 20.62
N LYS A 27 -0.73 -1.78 19.74
CA LYS A 27 0.64 -1.79 19.20
C LYS A 27 0.85 -0.64 18.21
N ALA A 28 1.87 0.18 18.47
CA ALA A 28 2.35 1.18 17.52
C ALA A 28 3.43 0.57 16.61
N GLN A 29 3.45 1.00 15.34
CA GLN A 29 4.40 0.54 14.33
C GLN A 29 5.09 1.73 13.65
N ALA A 30 6.20 1.47 12.95
CA ALA A 30 6.96 2.52 12.30
C ALA A 30 6.06 3.29 11.34
N ALA A 31 6.04 4.62 11.49
CA ALA A 31 5.06 5.44 10.79
C ALA A 31 5.39 5.65 9.30
N ALA A 32 6.67 5.62 8.92
CA ALA A 32 7.03 5.74 7.52
C ALA A 32 6.75 4.42 6.79
N PRO A 33 6.31 4.51 5.53
CA PRO A 33 6.20 3.33 4.68
C PRO A 33 7.56 2.69 4.42
N LEU A 34 7.52 1.43 4.00
CA LEU A 34 8.69 0.74 3.50
C LEU A 34 9.25 1.46 2.27
N LYS A 35 10.56 1.68 2.22
CA LYS A 35 11.22 2.29 1.06
C LYS A 35 11.02 1.40 -0.18
N TRP A 36 10.50 1.99 -1.25
CA TRP A 36 10.37 1.34 -2.55
C TRP A 36 11.72 1.35 -3.30
N SER A 37 12.02 0.29 -4.03
CA SER A 37 13.16 0.20 -4.96
C SER A 37 12.71 -0.56 -6.22
N PRO A 38 13.18 -0.17 -7.42
CA PRO A 38 12.89 -0.87 -8.66
C PRO A 38 13.29 -2.35 -8.63
N GLU A 39 14.39 -2.68 -7.96
CA GLU A 39 14.99 -4.01 -7.94
C GLU A 39 14.30 -4.99 -6.98
N ASP A 40 13.41 -4.52 -6.08
CA ASP A 40 12.86 -5.23 -4.92
C ASP A 40 12.77 -6.76 -5.09
N HIS A 41 13.84 -7.45 -4.68
CA HIS A 41 14.00 -8.89 -4.84
C HIS A 41 12.95 -9.71 -4.08
N ARG A 42 12.26 -9.11 -3.10
CA ARG A 42 11.22 -9.76 -2.29
C ARG A 42 9.80 -9.42 -2.75
N ALA A 43 9.65 -8.66 -3.84
CA ALA A 43 8.35 -8.29 -4.38
C ALA A 43 7.48 -9.51 -4.73
N SER A 44 8.09 -10.57 -5.30
CA SER A 44 7.38 -11.81 -5.67
C SER A 44 6.74 -12.49 -4.46
N ILE A 45 7.49 -12.61 -3.36
CA ILE A 45 6.99 -13.20 -2.11
C ILE A 45 5.85 -12.35 -1.55
N ARG A 46 6.00 -11.03 -1.55
CA ARG A 46 4.97 -10.12 -1.03
C ARG A 46 3.69 -10.16 -1.88
N ARG A 47 3.79 -10.24 -3.21
CA ARG A 47 2.64 -10.40 -4.11
C ARG A 47 1.88 -11.70 -3.83
N LYS A 48 2.58 -12.81 -3.62
CA LYS A 48 1.97 -14.10 -3.23
C LYS A 48 1.28 -14.03 -1.87
N MET A 49 1.91 -13.39 -0.88
CA MET A 49 1.34 -13.24 0.47
C MET A 49 0.00 -12.49 0.48
N TYR A 50 -0.16 -11.50 -0.39
CA TYR A 50 -1.40 -10.71 -0.50
C TYR A 50 -2.33 -11.17 -1.63
N ASN A 51 -2.03 -12.31 -2.27
CA ASN A 51 -2.79 -12.87 -3.40
C ASN A 51 -3.08 -11.83 -4.51
N VAL A 52 -2.09 -11.01 -4.84
CA VAL A 52 -2.22 -9.88 -5.79
C VAL A 52 -2.47 -10.35 -7.23
N GLU A 53 -2.09 -11.58 -7.54
CA GLU A 53 -2.23 -12.18 -8.88
C GLU A 53 -3.67 -12.64 -9.18
N ASP A 54 -4.56 -12.58 -8.18
CA ASP A 54 -5.96 -12.98 -8.31
C ASP A 54 -6.80 -11.94 -9.08
N PRO A 55 -7.67 -12.36 -10.02
CA PRO A 55 -8.55 -11.45 -10.76
C PRO A 55 -9.47 -10.62 -9.86
N ASP A 56 -9.88 -11.17 -8.71
CA ASP A 56 -10.77 -10.48 -7.78
C ASP A 56 -10.03 -9.30 -7.10
N TRP A 57 -8.73 -9.47 -6.85
CA TRP A 57 -7.88 -8.41 -6.31
C TRP A 57 -7.81 -7.23 -7.27
N ALA A 58 -7.61 -7.48 -8.57
CA ALA A 58 -7.54 -6.42 -9.59
C ALA A 58 -8.87 -5.65 -9.68
N SER A 59 -10.00 -6.35 -9.50
CA SER A 59 -11.34 -5.75 -9.51
C SER A 59 -11.63 -4.90 -8.27
N SER A 60 -10.94 -5.15 -7.16
CA SER A 60 -11.08 -4.38 -5.92
C SER A 60 -10.35 -3.03 -5.92
N LEU A 61 -9.53 -2.77 -6.96
CA LEU A 61 -8.76 -1.53 -7.05
C LEU A 61 -9.68 -0.33 -7.31
N ALA A 62 -9.38 0.78 -6.64
CA ALA A 62 -10.12 2.02 -6.84
C ALA A 62 -9.98 2.51 -8.30
N SER A 63 -11.10 2.70 -8.98
CA SER A 63 -11.11 3.33 -10.31
C SER A 63 -11.17 4.85 -10.17
N LEU A 64 -10.30 5.57 -10.89
CA LEU A 64 -10.42 7.01 -11.07
C LEU A 64 -11.25 7.31 -12.34
N PRO A 65 -12.11 8.35 -12.35
CA PRO A 65 -12.87 8.73 -13.55
C PRO A 65 -11.98 8.93 -14.78
N THR A 66 -10.85 9.61 -14.59
CA THR A 66 -9.82 9.85 -15.63
C THR A 66 -9.22 8.55 -16.17
N LEU A 67 -9.09 7.51 -15.34
CA LEU A 67 -8.55 6.22 -15.75
C LEU A 67 -9.54 5.47 -16.65
N ASN A 68 -10.84 5.61 -16.38
CA ASN A 68 -11.88 5.04 -17.24
C ASN A 68 -11.94 5.74 -18.61
N GLU A 69 -11.74 7.06 -18.65
CA GLU A 69 -11.62 7.81 -19.91
C GLU A 69 -10.39 7.38 -20.72
N MET A 70 -9.23 7.25 -20.07
CA MET A 70 -8.00 6.75 -20.72
C MET A 70 -8.19 5.34 -21.30
N ARG A 71 -8.85 4.43 -20.56
CA ARG A 71 -9.13 3.07 -21.04
C ARG A 71 -10.02 3.08 -22.28
N LYS A 72 -11.05 3.93 -22.31
CA LYS A 72 -11.94 4.07 -23.48
C LYS A 72 -11.20 4.58 -24.71
N ASN A 73 -10.34 5.57 -24.54
CA ASN A 73 -9.58 6.15 -25.64
C ASN A 73 -8.55 5.16 -26.22
N HIS A 74 -7.95 4.31 -25.38
CA HIS A 74 -7.03 3.27 -25.84
C HIS A 74 -7.72 2.23 -26.73
N VAL A 75 -8.90 1.74 -26.32
CA VAL A 75 -9.67 0.76 -27.10
C VAL A 75 -10.06 1.34 -28.47
N ALA A 76 -10.46 2.62 -28.52
CA ALA A 76 -10.79 3.28 -29.77
C ALA A 76 -9.60 3.38 -30.75
N SER A 77 -8.36 3.46 -30.25
CA SER A 77 -7.16 3.53 -31.10
C SER A 77 -6.65 2.17 -31.59
N GLU A 78 -7.10 1.07 -30.99
CA GLU A 78 -6.75 -0.29 -31.42
C GLU A 78 -7.73 -0.86 -32.46
N GLU A 79 -8.89 -0.21 -32.62
CA GLU A 79 -9.95 -0.58 -33.57
C GLU A 79 -9.88 0.19 -34.91
N GLU A 80 -8.95 1.15 -35.06
CA GLU A 80 -8.57 1.84 -36.31
C GLU A 80 -7.32 1.21 -36.96
#